data_AF-A0A1Z5HEN7-F1
#
_entry.id   AF-A0A1Z5HEN7-F1
#
_cell.length_a   1.000
_cell.length_b   1.000
_cell.length_c   1.000
_cell.angle_alpha   90.00
_cell.angle_beta   90.00
_cell.angle_gamma   90.00
#
_symmetry.space_group_name_H-M   'P 1'
#
loop_
_entity.id
_entity.type
_entity.pdbx_description
1 polymer ?
#
loop_
_entity_poly.entity_id
_entity_poly.type
_entity_poly.pdbx_seq_one_letter_code
_entity_poly.pdbx_strand_id
1 'polypeptide(L)'
;MADVVSRKKRSQMMAGIKGKDTKPELLIRKALHKKGFRYKLHDKSLSGKPDMVFPRYKSLIFINGCFWHGHDCHLFKWPSSKSEFWKEKITKNKEITGHKGT
;
A
#
# COMPACT_ATOMS: atom_id res chain seq x y z
N MET A 1 18.58 11.14 -13.53
CA MET A 1 17.44 11.81 -14.23
C MET A 1 16.72 12.71 -13.24
N ALA A 2 16.55 13.99 -13.60
CA ALA A 2 15.85 14.97 -12.79
C ALA A 2 14.35 14.63 -12.67
N ASP A 3 13.72 15.13 -11.62
CA ASP A 3 12.28 15.01 -11.43
C ASP A 3 11.51 15.63 -12.60
N VAL A 4 10.49 14.93 -13.10
CA VAL A 4 9.62 15.40 -14.20
C VAL A 4 8.68 16.53 -13.76
N VAL A 5 8.49 16.73 -12.46
CA VAL A 5 7.68 17.81 -11.90
C VAL A 5 8.50 18.75 -11.01
N SER A 6 8.02 19.98 -10.84
CA SER A 6 8.64 20.92 -9.91
C SER A 6 8.54 20.44 -8.45
N ARG A 7 9.48 20.87 -7.60
CA ARG A 7 9.49 20.54 -6.17
C ARG A 7 8.17 20.87 -5.47
N LYS A 8 7.57 22.03 -5.77
CA LYS A 8 6.27 22.45 -5.22
C LYS A 8 5.16 21.49 -5.64
N LYS A 9 5.13 21.10 -6.92
CA LYS A 9 4.13 20.16 -7.45
C LYS A 9 4.31 18.76 -6.85
N ARG A 10 5.56 18.25 -6.74
CA ARG A 10 5.84 16.97 -6.06
C ARG A 10 5.37 17.00 -4.62
N SER A 11 5.64 18.08 -3.89
CA SER A 11 5.21 18.21 -2.49
C SER A 11 3.68 18.15 -2.37
N GLN A 12 2.95 18.81 -3.27
CA GLN A 12 1.48 18.73 -3.32
C GLN A 12 0.98 17.32 -3.64
N MET A 13 1.60 16.65 -4.62
CA MET A 13 1.24 15.27 -4.98
C MET A 13 1.43 14.33 -3.79
N MET A 14 2.59 14.39 -3.13
CA MET A 14 2.91 13.56 -1.97
C MET A 14 1.96 13.80 -0.80
N ALA A 15 1.56 15.06 -0.56
CA ALA A 15 0.58 15.40 0.48
C ALA A 15 -0.83 14.84 0.19
N GLY A 16 -1.17 14.61 -1.08
CA GLY A 16 -2.44 14.01 -1.48
C GLY A 16 -2.50 12.48 -1.35
N ILE A 17 -1.36 11.82 -1.10
CA ILE A 17 -1.31 10.35 -0.97
C ILE A 17 -1.84 9.97 0.41
N LYS A 18 -3.03 9.38 0.44
CA LYS A 18 -3.67 8.89 1.66
C LYS A 18 -3.19 7.48 1.99
N GLY A 19 -3.03 7.19 3.29
CA GLY A 19 -2.66 5.87 3.79
C GLY A 19 -3.85 4.91 4.05
N LYS A 20 -5.07 5.30 3.68
CA LYS A 20 -6.30 4.52 3.80
C LYS A 20 -7.35 5.03 2.83
N ASP A 21 -8.38 4.23 2.58
CA ASP A 21 -9.46 4.53 1.65
C ASP A 21 -8.93 4.85 0.25
N THR A 22 -7.85 4.16 -0.14
CA THR A 22 -7.28 4.32 -1.47
C THR A 22 -8.24 3.77 -2.53
N LYS A 23 -8.08 4.21 -3.78
CA LYS A 23 -8.90 3.70 -4.89
C LYS A 23 -8.96 2.16 -4.98
N PRO A 24 -7.83 1.40 -4.91
CA PRO A 24 -7.89 -0.06 -4.94
C PRO A 24 -8.61 -0.65 -3.72
N GLU A 25 -8.41 -0.09 -2.51
CA GLU A 25 -9.15 -0.52 -1.31
C GLU A 25 -10.66 -0.37 -1.50
N LEU A 26 -11.11 0.79 -1.96
CA LEU A 26 -12.54 1.07 -2.17
C LEU A 26 -13.14 0.14 -3.23
N LEU A 27 -12.40 -0.19 -4.28
CA LEU A 27 -12.84 -1.12 -5.32
C LEU A 27 -13.06 -2.52 -4.77
N ILE A 28 -12.07 -3.06 -4.05
CA ILE A 28 -12.14 -4.40 -3.43
C ILE A 28 -13.26 -4.44 -2.38
N ARG A 29 -13.36 -3.41 -1.54
CA ARG A 29 -14.42 -3.26 -0.53
C ARG A 29 -15.81 -3.33 -1.14
N LYS A 30 -16.05 -2.58 -2.22
CA LYS A 30 -17.33 -2.58 -2.94
C LYS A 30 -17.62 -3.95 -3.56
N ALA A 31 -16.63 -4.56 -4.21
CA ALA A 31 -16.78 -5.87 -4.85
C ALA A 31 -17.12 -6.97 -3.84
N LEU A 32 -16.40 -7.05 -2.72
CA LEU A 32 -16.61 -8.05 -1.68
C LEU A 32 -17.94 -7.83 -0.95
N HIS A 33 -18.30 -6.58 -0.67
CA HIS A 33 -19.59 -6.26 -0.06
C HIS A 33 -20.77 -6.65 -0.98
N LYS A 34 -20.66 -6.38 -2.29
CA LYS A 34 -21.67 -6.81 -3.29
C LYS A 34 -21.83 -8.34 -3.34
N LYS A 35 -20.75 -9.08 -3.07
CA LYS A 35 -20.75 -10.55 -2.97
C LYS A 35 -21.21 -11.07 -1.60
N GLY A 36 -21.65 -10.21 -0.69
CA GLY A 36 -22.20 -10.60 0.62
C GLY A 36 -21.16 -10.79 1.73
N PHE A 37 -19.87 -10.52 1.47
CA PHE A 37 -18.86 -10.62 2.51
C PHE A 37 -18.95 -9.43 3.48
N ARG A 38 -18.93 -9.72 4.78
CA ARG A 38 -18.84 -8.73 5.85
C ARG A 38 -17.44 -8.74 6.45
N TYR A 39 -16.88 -7.56 6.66
CA TYR A 39 -15.51 -7.36 7.12
C TYR A 39 -15.43 -6.21 8.11
N LYS A 40 -14.39 -6.24 8.95
CA LYS A 40 -13.91 -5.09 9.72
C LYS A 40 -12.75 -4.45 8.97
N LEU A 41 -12.53 -3.15 9.19
CA LEU A 41 -11.46 -2.40 8.53
C LEU A 41 -10.40 -1.98 9.55
N HIS A 42 -9.13 -2.02 9.14
CA HIS A 42 -7.99 -1.47 9.87
C HIS A 42 -7.95 -1.84 11.36
N ASP A 43 -8.12 -3.14 11.65
CA ASP A 43 -8.10 -3.62 13.04
C ASP A 43 -6.70 -3.46 13.63
N LYS A 44 -6.58 -2.55 14.61
CA LYS A 44 -5.31 -2.22 15.26
C LYS A 44 -4.84 -3.27 16.26
N SER A 45 -5.71 -4.21 16.65
CA SER A 45 -5.34 -5.30 17.55
C SER A 45 -4.50 -6.38 16.86
N LEU A 46 -4.50 -6.40 15.51
CA LEU A 46 -3.77 -7.36 14.71
C LEU A 46 -2.45 -6.80 14.21
N SER A 47 -1.41 -7.64 14.26
CA SER A 47 -0.09 -7.31 13.71
C SER A 47 -0.20 -6.99 12.21
N GLY A 48 0.60 -6.02 11.76
CA GLY A 48 0.60 -5.56 10.37
C GLY A 48 -0.57 -4.65 9.97
N LYS A 49 -1.59 -4.45 10.83
CA LYS A 49 -2.76 -3.58 10.56
C LYS A 49 -3.44 -3.91 9.22
N PRO A 50 -4.05 -5.10 9.07
CA PRO A 50 -4.71 -5.51 7.83
C PRO A 50 -5.79 -4.51 7.39
N ASP A 51 -5.89 -4.29 6.08
CA ASP A 51 -6.89 -3.40 5.51
C ASP A 51 -8.30 -3.95 5.71
N MET A 52 -8.46 -5.26 5.56
CA MET A 52 -9.73 -5.95 5.74
C MET A 52 -9.57 -7.21 6.57
N VAL A 53 -10.45 -7.38 7.55
CA VAL A 53 -10.50 -8.52 8.46
C VAL A 53 -11.82 -9.25 8.30
N PHE A 54 -11.77 -10.57 8.14
CA PHE A 54 -12.94 -11.43 7.97
C PHE A 54 -13.01 -12.45 9.11
N PRO A 55 -13.54 -12.07 10.31
CA PRO A 55 -13.52 -12.95 11.48
C PRO A 55 -14.20 -14.30 11.25
N ARG A 56 -15.34 -14.29 10.55
CA ARG A 56 -16.09 -15.52 10.20
C ARG A 56 -15.25 -16.51 9.39
N TYR A 57 -14.36 -16.01 8.55
CA TYR A 57 -13.54 -16.81 7.63
C TYR A 57 -12.11 -16.99 8.14
N LYS A 58 -11.79 -16.47 9.33
CA LYS A 58 -10.42 -16.44 9.91
C LYS A 58 -9.36 -15.97 8.89
N SER A 59 -9.72 -14.97 8.09
CA SER A 59 -8.93 -14.51 6.94
C SER A 59 -8.68 -13.00 6.99
N LEU A 60 -7.54 -12.58 6.46
CA LEU A 60 -7.10 -11.18 6.39
C LEU A 60 -6.73 -10.84 4.95
N ILE A 61 -6.97 -9.59 4.54
CA ILE A 61 -6.54 -9.07 3.24
C ILE A 61 -5.72 -7.79 3.45
N PHE A 62 -4.56 -7.75 2.80
CA PHE A 62 -3.70 -6.57 2.68
C PHE A 62 -3.73 -6.07 1.24
N ILE A 63 -3.96 -4.78 1.04
CA ILE A 63 -4.10 -4.13 -0.26
C ILE A 63 -2.90 -3.20 -0.44
N ASN A 64 -1.78 -3.82 -0.83
CA ASN A 64 -0.49 -3.15 -0.90
C ASN A 64 -0.27 -2.46 -2.25
N GLY A 65 0.09 -1.17 -2.23
CA GLY A 65 0.49 -0.46 -3.43
C GLY A 65 1.87 -0.92 -3.94
N CYS A 66 1.98 -1.27 -5.23
CA CYS A 66 3.22 -1.83 -5.79
C CYS A 66 4.47 -0.97 -5.52
N PHE A 67 4.34 0.35 -5.61
CA PHE A 67 5.42 1.30 -5.31
C PHE A 67 5.91 1.21 -3.85
N TRP A 68 4.99 1.28 -2.90
CA TRP A 68 5.31 1.40 -1.47
C TRP A 68 5.85 0.12 -0.86
N HIS A 69 5.55 -1.02 -1.47
CA HIS A 69 5.94 -2.35 -1.00
C HIS A 69 6.97 -3.01 -1.91
N GLY A 70 7.54 -2.28 -2.89
CA GLY A 70 8.60 -2.81 -3.75
C GLY A 70 8.25 -4.13 -4.42
N HIS A 71 7.03 -4.21 -4.97
CA HIS A 71 6.52 -5.38 -5.68
C HIS A 71 7.28 -5.57 -6.99
N ASP A 72 7.56 -6.82 -7.37
CA ASP A 72 8.25 -7.14 -8.61
C ASP A 72 7.30 -7.11 -9.81
N CYS A 73 6.84 -5.92 -10.17
CA CYS A 73 6.01 -5.72 -11.36
C CYS A 73 6.34 -4.40 -12.06
N HIS A 74 5.86 -4.25 -13.30
CA HIS A 74 6.13 -3.08 -14.15
C HIS A 74 5.69 -1.72 -13.56
N LEU A 75 4.78 -1.72 -12.56
CA LEU A 75 4.34 -0.51 -11.87
C LEU A 75 5.37 0.02 -10.86
N PHE A 76 6.29 -0.83 -10.43
CA PHE A 76 7.38 -0.45 -9.55
C PHE A 76 8.58 0.05 -10.38
N LYS A 77 9.05 1.25 -10.06
CA LYS A 77 10.31 1.79 -10.59
C LYS A 77 11.07 2.49 -9.47
N TRP A 78 12.36 2.21 -9.38
CA TRP A 78 13.22 2.87 -8.40
C TRP A 78 13.30 4.38 -8.66
N PRO A 79 13.02 5.23 -7.65
CA PRO A 79 13.19 6.66 -7.79
C PRO A 79 14.65 7.04 -8.05
N SER A 80 14.89 7.81 -9.11
CA SER A 80 16.23 8.34 -9.42
C SER A 80 16.64 9.51 -8.52
N SER A 81 15.67 10.16 -7.85
CA SER A 81 15.89 11.27 -6.92
C SER A 81 15.85 10.77 -5.48
N LYS A 82 16.83 11.15 -4.63
CA LYS A 82 16.93 10.69 -3.23
C LYS A 82 16.94 9.16 -3.12
N SER A 83 17.77 8.51 -3.94
CA SER A 83 17.80 7.04 -4.09
C SER A 83 17.99 6.32 -2.76
N GLU A 84 18.89 6.80 -1.90
CA GLU A 84 19.24 6.18 -0.63
C GLU A 84 18.04 6.20 0.32
N PHE A 85 17.38 7.36 0.46
CA PHE A 85 16.17 7.52 1.25
C PHE A 85 15.05 6.58 0.79
N TRP A 86 14.83 6.47 -0.52
CA TRP A 86 13.77 5.62 -1.06
C TRP A 86 14.07 4.13 -0.92
N LYS A 87 15.34 3.73 -1.14
CA LYS A 87 15.78 2.35 -0.89
C LYS A 87 15.53 1.96 0.56
N GLU A 88 16.01 2.75 1.51
CA GLU A 88 15.83 2.48 2.94
C GLU A 88 14.34 2.40 3.31
N LYS A 89 13.54 3.38 2.86
CA LYS A 89 12.10 3.43 3.15
C LYS A 89 11.34 2.23 2.59
N ILE A 90 11.60 1.85 1.33
CA ILE A 90 10.89 0.75 0.67
C ILE A 90 11.33 -0.59 1.26
N THR A 91 12.63 -0.79 1.52
CA THR A 91 13.13 -2.02 2.16
C THR A 91 12.51 -2.22 3.54
N LYS A 92 12.47 -1.18 4.37
CA LYS A 92 11.82 -1.24 5.68
C LYS A 92 10.33 -1.58 5.59
N ASN A 93 9.62 -1.05 4.60
CA ASN A 93 8.22 -1.39 4.36
C ASN A 93 8.03 -2.88 3.98
N LYS A 94 8.95 -3.45 3.18
CA LYS A 94 8.93 -4.88 2.80
C LYS A 94 9.12 -5.79 4.01
N GLU A 95 10.04 -5.44 4.90
CA GLU A 95 10.29 -6.18 6.14
C GLU A 95 9.04 -6.23 7.04
N ILE A 96 8.39 -5.07 7.24
CA ILE A 96 7.19 -4.96 8.09
C ILE A 96 6.02 -5.78 7.53
N THR A 97 5.85 -5.81 6.20
CA THR A 97 4.73 -6.50 5.56
C THR A 97 4.93 -8.00 5.40
N GLY A 98 6.11 -8.53 5.77
CA GLY A 98 6.37 -9.97 5.73
C GLY A 98 6.26 -10.57 4.33
N HIS A 99 6.33 -9.74 3.27
CA HIS A 99 6.33 -10.19 1.89
C HIS A 99 7.69 -10.84 1.61
N LYS A 100 7.84 -12.09 2.05
CA LYS A 100 8.87 -12.98 1.52
C LYS A 100 8.51 -13.13 0.05
N GLY A 101 9.29 -12.46 -0.81
CA GLY A 101 9.15 -12.58 -2.25
C GLY A 101 9.06 -14.07 -2.59
N THR A 102 7.95 -14.46 -3.22
CA THR A 102 7.85 -15.71 -3.94
C THR A 102 8.82 -15.70 -5.10
#